data_AF-A0A7V9N861-F1
#
_entry.id   AF-A0A7V9N861-F1
#
_cell.length_a   1.000
_cell.length_b   1.000
_cell.length_c   1.000
_cell.angle_alpha   90.00
_cell.angle_beta   90.00
_cell.angle_gamma   90.00
#
_symmetry.space_group_name_H-M   'P 1'
#
loop_
_entity.id
_entity.type
_entity.pdbx_description
1 polymer ?
#
loop_
_entity_poly.entity_id
_entity_poly.type
_entity_poly.pdbx_seq_one_letter_code
_entity_poly.pdbx_strand_id
1 'polypeptide(L)'
;MTRRTQQMGEFLREEVIDIIRSEIDDPRLGFWTVTRVEVPSDLRTARIYVSVLGTDAERKVTIAALRGAAGFIRGHLKPRMRTRIIPDLDFRDDDSMEYAEEIDRTLRELKGVAASPQGVSSRSGGEGDRRPTRPSSPPESAQRTAPPEAASRLTPSERSATPSTPEDPA
;
A
#
# COMPACT_ATOMS: atom_id res chain seq x y z
N MET A 1 0.96 2.07 -27.50
CA MET A 1 0.28 1.19 -26.53
C MET A 1 -1.23 1.31 -26.71
N THR A 2 -1.95 0.20 -26.58
CA THR A 2 -3.42 0.18 -26.77
C THR A 2 -4.10 0.52 -25.44
N ARG A 3 -5.20 1.29 -25.45
CA ARG A 3 -5.92 1.72 -24.23
C ARG A 3 -6.19 0.58 -23.23
N ARG A 4 -6.41 -0.64 -23.73
CA ARG A 4 -6.60 -1.86 -22.93
C ARG A 4 -5.38 -2.28 -22.13
N THR A 5 -4.17 -2.20 -22.69
CA THR A 5 -2.94 -2.61 -21.96
C THR A 5 -2.61 -1.62 -20.86
N GLN A 6 -2.90 -0.34 -21.06
CA GLN A 6 -2.71 0.70 -20.04
C GLN A 6 -3.69 0.52 -18.87
N GLN A 7 -4.97 0.29 -19.15
CA GLN A 7 -5.96 -0.01 -18.10
C GLN A 7 -5.61 -1.28 -17.33
N MET A 8 -5.11 -2.30 -18.03
CA MET A 8 -4.65 -3.54 -17.40
C MET A 8 -3.43 -3.30 -16.51
N GLY A 9 -2.47 -2.48 -16.96
CA GLY A 9 -1.27 -2.14 -16.19
C GLY A 9 -1.60 -1.40 -14.89
N GLU A 10 -2.51 -0.43 -14.93
CA GLU A 10 -2.93 0.30 -13.72
C GLU A 10 -3.67 -0.62 -12.75
N PHE A 11 -4.58 -1.45 -13.25
CA PHE A 11 -5.27 -2.44 -12.42
C PHE A 11 -4.28 -3.42 -11.75
N LEU A 12 -3.32 -3.94 -12.52
CA LEU A 12 -2.26 -4.80 -11.96
C LEU A 12 -1.42 -4.07 -10.92
N ARG A 13 -1.14 -2.79 -11.12
CA ARG A 13 -0.38 -1.98 -10.18
C ARG A 13 -1.10 -1.87 -8.83
N GLU A 14 -2.36 -1.45 -8.83
CA GLU A 14 -3.16 -1.31 -7.60
C GLU A 14 -3.30 -2.65 -6.88
N GLU A 15 -3.68 -3.70 -7.60
CA GLU A 15 -3.88 -5.03 -7.01
C GLU A 15 -2.60 -5.64 -6.45
N VAL A 16 -1.47 -5.50 -7.15
CA VAL A 16 -0.18 -5.98 -6.64
C VAL A 16 0.22 -5.22 -5.37
N ILE A 17 0.00 -3.90 -5.34
CA ILE A 17 0.28 -3.11 -4.14
C ILE A 17 -0.55 -3.60 -2.96
N ASP A 18 -1.84 -3.80 -3.16
CA ASP A 18 -2.75 -4.25 -2.11
C ASP A 18 -2.41 -5.65 -1.60
N ILE A 19 -2.11 -6.59 -2.50
CA ILE A 19 -1.73 -7.97 -2.12
C ILE A 19 -0.43 -7.97 -1.32
N ILE A 20 0.61 -7.25 -1.77
CA ILE A 20 1.89 -7.23 -1.05
C ILE A 20 1.69 -6.58 0.32
N ARG A 21 0.90 -5.50 0.43
CA ARG A 21 0.62 -4.83 1.70
C ARG A 21 -0.21 -5.66 2.68
N SER A 22 -1.17 -6.45 2.19
CA SER A 22 -2.08 -7.20 3.06
C SER A 22 -1.54 -8.57 3.46
N GLU A 23 -0.77 -9.22 2.59
CA GLU A 23 -0.37 -10.62 2.77
C GLU A 23 1.13 -10.79 3.08
N ILE A 24 1.96 -9.80 2.76
CA ILE A 24 3.42 -9.93 2.88
C ILE A 24 3.96 -8.96 3.93
N ASP A 25 3.97 -9.44 5.17
CA ASP A 25 4.52 -8.74 6.33
C ASP A 25 5.89 -9.36 6.70
N ASP A 26 6.89 -9.19 5.82
CA ASP A 26 8.26 -9.65 6.08
C ASP A 26 9.11 -8.47 6.60
N PRO A 27 9.79 -8.59 7.75
CA PRO A 27 10.72 -7.56 8.24
C PRO A 27 11.85 -7.21 7.26
N ARG A 28 12.12 -8.08 6.27
CA ARG A 28 13.13 -7.86 5.21
C ARG A 28 12.61 -7.02 4.05
N LEU A 29 11.30 -6.84 3.94
CA LEU A 29 10.69 -5.88 3.04
C LEU A 29 10.79 -4.49 3.67
N GLY A 30 11.80 -3.74 3.24
CA GLY A 30 11.92 -2.32 3.60
C GLY A 30 10.79 -1.49 2.99
N PHE A 31 10.94 -0.16 3.01
CA PHE A 31 10.00 0.72 2.34
C PHE A 31 10.12 0.57 0.82
N TRP A 32 9.13 -0.09 0.20
CA TRP A 32 9.05 -0.25 -1.24
C TRP A 32 7.85 0.51 -1.84
N THR A 33 7.94 0.84 -3.12
CA THR A 33 6.87 1.48 -3.89
C THR A 33 6.93 0.99 -5.32
N VAL A 34 5.76 0.70 -5.91
CA VAL A 34 5.66 0.36 -7.34
C VAL A 34 5.53 1.65 -8.15
N THR A 35 6.56 1.96 -8.94
CA THR A 35 6.61 3.17 -9.77
C THR A 35 5.81 2.97 -11.06
N ARG A 36 6.03 1.84 -11.74
CA ARG A 36 5.44 1.57 -13.07
C ARG A 36 5.21 0.08 -13.29
N VAL A 37 4.14 -0.22 -14.02
CA VAL A 37 3.88 -1.57 -14.55
C VAL A 37 3.79 -1.48 -16.08
N GLU A 38 4.60 -2.28 -16.75
CA GLU A 38 4.58 -2.41 -18.20
C GLU A 38 4.03 -3.77 -18.60
N VAL A 39 2.93 -3.74 -19.35
CA VAL A 39 2.31 -4.94 -19.91
C VAL A 39 2.46 -4.90 -21.43
N PRO A 40 3.19 -5.86 -22.04
CA PRO A 40 3.31 -6.00 -23.48
C PRO A 40 1.97 -6.41 -24.10
N SER A 41 1.85 -6.25 -25.42
CA SER A 41 0.64 -6.57 -26.19
C SER A 41 0.13 -8.00 -26.00
N ASP A 42 1.05 -8.93 -25.72
CA ASP A 42 0.75 -10.36 -25.63
C ASP A 42 0.20 -10.76 -24.25
N LEU A 43 0.19 -9.85 -23.26
CA LEU A 43 -0.33 -10.05 -21.90
C LEU A 43 0.24 -11.27 -21.16
N ARG A 44 1.38 -11.82 -21.61
CA ARG A 44 2.02 -13.01 -21.04
C ARG A 44 2.91 -12.70 -19.85
N THR A 45 3.51 -11.52 -19.83
CA THR A 45 4.45 -11.09 -18.79
C THR A 45 4.11 -9.68 -18.38
N ALA A 46 4.16 -9.35 -17.10
CA ALA A 46 4.01 -8.00 -16.60
C ALA A 46 5.32 -7.60 -15.90
N ARG A 47 5.97 -6.55 -16.40
CA ARG A 47 7.19 -6.01 -15.81
C ARG A 47 6.80 -4.98 -14.77
N ILE A 48 7.20 -5.18 -13.52
CA ILE A 48 6.86 -4.34 -12.40
C ILE A 48 8.14 -3.69 -11.90
N TYR A 49 8.21 -2.37 -12.00
CA TYR A 49 9.33 -1.58 -11.52
C TYR A 49 9.04 -1.11 -10.10
N VAL A 50 9.93 -1.50 -9.18
CA VAL A 50 9.82 -1.22 -7.75
C VAL A 50 10.99 -0.36 -7.31
N SER A 51 10.68 0.76 -6.67
CA SER A 51 11.65 1.58 -5.96
C SER A 51 11.69 1.14 -4.49
N VAL A 52 12.87 0.72 -4.03
CA VAL A 52 13.13 0.39 -2.63
C VAL A 52 13.95 1.51 -2.02
N LEU A 53 13.48 2.05 -0.90
CA LEU A 53 14.19 3.04 -0.10
C LEU A 53 15.13 2.30 0.85
N GLY A 54 16.44 2.38 0.58
CA GLY A 54 17.47 1.69 1.35
C GLY A 54 18.79 1.63 0.59
N THR A 55 19.69 0.77 1.06
CA THR A 55 20.97 0.44 0.42
C THR A 55 20.79 -0.53 -0.75
N ASP A 56 21.78 -0.62 -1.64
CA ASP A 56 21.79 -1.57 -2.76
C ASP A 56 21.63 -3.04 -2.31
N ALA A 57 22.19 -3.38 -1.14
CA ALA A 57 22.03 -4.71 -0.54
C ALA A 57 20.57 -4.98 -0.16
N GLU A 58 19.90 -4.03 0.48
CA GLU A 58 18.48 -4.14 0.86
C GLU A 58 17.57 -4.19 -0.36
N ARG A 59 17.89 -3.41 -1.42
CA ARG A 59 17.18 -3.46 -2.71
C ARG A 59 17.21 -4.86 -3.30
N LYS A 60 18.39 -5.48 -3.39
CA LYS A 60 18.56 -6.85 -3.92
C LYS A 60 17.82 -7.90 -3.09
N VAL A 61 17.90 -7.81 -1.76
CA VAL A 61 17.19 -8.70 -0.85
C VAL A 61 15.67 -8.57 -1.03
N THR A 62 15.18 -7.33 -1.11
CA THR A 62 13.75 -7.04 -1.29
C THR A 62 13.24 -7.58 -2.61
N ILE A 63 13.97 -7.37 -3.72
CA ILE A 63 13.58 -7.88 -5.04
C ILE A 63 13.59 -9.41 -5.05
N ALA A 64 14.58 -10.05 -4.42
CA ALA A 64 14.62 -11.50 -4.30
C ALA A 64 13.42 -12.04 -3.51
N ALA A 65 13.03 -11.38 -2.41
CA ALA A 65 11.84 -11.73 -1.64
C ALA A 65 10.55 -11.58 -2.47
N LEU A 66 10.39 -10.46 -3.18
CA LEU A 66 9.24 -10.23 -4.07
C LEU A 66 9.16 -11.24 -5.22
N ARG A 67 10.30 -11.62 -5.80
CA ARG A 67 10.37 -12.69 -6.82
C ARG A 67 9.97 -14.05 -6.25
N GLY A 68 10.38 -14.37 -5.02
CA GLY A 68 9.92 -15.57 -4.32
C GLY A 68 8.40 -15.56 -4.08
N ALA A 69 7.86 -14.40 -3.74
CA ALA A 69 6.42 -14.21 -3.53
C ALA A 69 5.60 -14.08 -4.83
N ALA A 70 6.23 -13.96 -6.01
CA ALA A 70 5.53 -13.75 -7.28
C ALA A 70 4.48 -14.84 -7.57
N GLY A 71 4.78 -16.10 -7.25
CA GLY A 71 3.83 -17.21 -7.38
C GLY A 71 2.61 -17.09 -6.45
N PHE A 72 2.83 -16.60 -5.23
CA PHE A 72 1.79 -16.35 -4.25
C PHE A 72 0.88 -15.19 -4.69
N ILE A 73 1.48 -14.09 -5.14
CA ILE A 73 0.76 -12.91 -5.66
C ILE A 73 -0.08 -13.31 -6.88
N ARG A 74 0.47 -14.14 -7.78
CA ARG A 74 -0.25 -14.67 -8.94
C ARG A 74 -1.47 -15.50 -8.55
N GLY A 75 -1.39 -16.26 -7.44
CA GLY A 75 -2.53 -16.99 -6.88
C GLY A 75 -3.65 -16.06 -6.42
N HIS A 76 -3.30 -14.94 -5.78
CA HIS A 76 -4.25 -13.95 -5.27
C HIS A 76 -4.84 -13.05 -6.37
N LEU A 77 -4.10 -12.82 -7.46
CA LEU A 77 -4.60 -12.11 -8.64
C LEU A 77 -5.64 -12.91 -9.42
N LYS A 78 -5.58 -14.26 -9.37
CA LYS A 78 -6.47 -15.15 -10.12
C LYS A 78 -7.97 -14.90 -9.90
N PRO A 79 -8.50 -14.81 -8.67
CA PRO A 79 -9.92 -14.54 -8.46
C PRO A 79 -10.34 -13.11 -8.84
N ARG A 80 -9.40 -12.16 -8.86
CA ARG A 80 -9.67 -10.74 -9.14
C ARG A 80 -9.60 -10.41 -10.62
N MET A 81 -8.79 -11.14 -11.38
CA MET A 81 -8.72 -11.02 -12.84
C MET A 81 -9.83 -11.84 -13.52
N ARG A 82 -10.63 -11.18 -14.36
CA ARG A 82 -11.60 -11.83 -15.27
C ARG A 82 -10.95 -12.55 -16.47
N THR A 83 -9.63 -12.69 -16.48
CA THR A 83 -8.85 -13.15 -17.65
C THR A 83 -8.43 -14.61 -17.47
N ARG A 84 -8.47 -15.40 -18.55
CA ARG A 84 -8.10 -16.82 -18.52
C ARG A 84 -6.60 -17.07 -18.33
N ILE A 85 -5.78 -16.09 -18.69
CA ILE A 85 -4.33 -16.11 -18.60
C ILE A 85 -3.91 -15.01 -17.63
N ILE A 86 -3.16 -15.38 -16.60
CA ILE A 86 -2.55 -14.43 -15.66
C ILE A 86 -1.10 -14.23 -16.12
N PRO A 87 -0.66 -12.99 -16.35
CA PRO A 87 0.71 -12.72 -16.74
C PRO A 87 1.68 -13.17 -15.65
N ASP A 88 2.87 -13.59 -16.06
CA ASP A 88 3.97 -13.81 -15.13
C ASP A 88 4.51 -12.45 -14.67
N LEU A 89 4.65 -12.27 -13.36
CA LEU A 89 5.10 -11.03 -12.75
C LEU A 89 6.63 -11.04 -12.70
N ASP A 90 7.27 -10.13 -13.44
CA ASP A 90 8.71 -9.91 -13.43
C ASP A 90 9.02 -8.63 -12.63
N PHE A 91 9.48 -8.81 -11.39
CA PHE A 91 9.88 -7.70 -10.52
C PHE A 91 11.30 -7.24 -10.85
N ARG A 92 11.43 -5.95 -11.10
CA ARG A 92 12.69 -5.26 -11.39
C ARG A 92 12.83 -4.05 -10.48
N ASP A 93 14.07 -3.70 -10.19
CA ASP A 93 14.38 -2.40 -9.62
C ASP A 93 14.04 -1.29 -10.59
N ASP A 94 13.61 -0.18 -10.01
CA ASP A 94 13.52 1.08 -10.70
C ASP A 94 14.83 1.86 -10.53
N ASP A 95 15.68 1.82 -11.55
CA ASP A 95 16.90 2.64 -11.64
C ASP A 95 16.64 3.95 -12.40
N SER A 96 15.36 4.24 -12.72
CA SER A 96 15.00 5.46 -13.45
C SER A 96 15.44 6.73 -12.74
N MET A 97 15.56 6.71 -11.40
CA MET A 97 16.10 7.86 -10.65
C MET A 97 17.60 8.08 -10.92
N GLU A 98 18.39 7.02 -10.91
CA GLU A 98 19.84 7.09 -11.17
C GLU A 98 20.10 7.52 -12.62
N TYR A 99 19.32 6.97 -13.57
CA TYR A 99 19.36 7.38 -14.97
C TYR A 99 18.90 8.83 -15.18
N ALA A 100 17.90 9.31 -14.43
CA ALA A 100 17.48 10.70 -14.49
C ALA A 100 18.59 11.64 -14.00
N GLU A 101 19.28 11.30 -12.89
CA GLU A 101 20.43 12.07 -12.40
C GLU A 101 21.60 12.09 -13.39
N GLU A 102 21.85 10.99 -14.10
CA GLU A 102 22.89 10.90 -15.12
C GLU A 102 22.55 11.76 -16.36
N ILE A 103 21.29 11.73 -16.82
CA ILE A 103 20.82 12.63 -17.88
C ILE A 103 20.97 14.07 -17.43
N ASP A 104 20.57 14.40 -16.21
CA ASP A 104 20.62 15.75 -15.67
C ASP A 104 22.07 16.25 -15.57
N ARG A 105 22.99 15.39 -15.16
CA ARG A 105 24.44 15.66 -15.12
C ARG A 105 24.99 15.92 -16.53
N THR A 106 24.69 15.04 -17.47
CA THR A 106 25.13 15.15 -18.87
C THR A 106 24.55 16.40 -19.54
N LEU A 107 23.28 16.71 -19.28
CA LEU A 107 22.62 17.90 -19.79
C LEU A 107 23.20 19.19 -19.18
N ARG A 108 23.57 19.17 -17.89
CA ARG A 108 24.28 20.28 -17.22
C ARG A 108 25.69 20.48 -17.79
N GLU A 109 26.42 19.41 -18.09
CA GLU A 109 27.74 19.47 -18.72
C GLU A 109 27.68 20.02 -20.15
N LEU A 110 26.69 19.60 -20.95
CA LEU A 110 26.47 20.12 -22.30
C LEU A 110 25.96 21.57 -22.32
N LYS A 111 25.20 21.99 -21.29
CA LYS A 111 24.67 23.36 -21.17
C LYS A 111 25.66 24.39 -20.62
N GLY A 112 26.88 24.00 -20.27
CA GLY A 112 28.01 24.88 -19.93
C GLY A 112 27.62 26.27 -19.40
N VAL A 113 27.46 26.40 -18.07
CA VAL A 113 27.18 27.67 -17.35
C VAL A 113 25.75 28.22 -17.51
N ALA A 114 25.18 28.59 -16.34
CA ALA A 114 23.95 29.37 -16.11
C ALA A 114 22.59 28.65 -16.22
N ALA A 115 22.19 27.99 -15.13
CA ALA A 115 20.82 28.13 -14.62
C ALA A 115 20.85 28.14 -13.09
N SER A 116 20.58 29.31 -12.52
CA SER A 116 20.45 29.57 -11.09
C SER A 116 19.50 28.59 -10.39
N PRO A 117 19.70 28.30 -9.10
CA PRO A 117 18.83 27.42 -8.33
C PRO A 117 17.43 28.03 -8.25
N GLN A 118 16.47 27.43 -8.94
CA GLN A 118 15.05 27.55 -8.62
C GLN A 118 14.57 26.22 -8.08
N GLY A 119 14.03 26.22 -6.87
CA GLY A 119 13.17 25.13 -6.41
C GLY A 119 13.36 24.60 -5.00
N VAL A 120 13.60 25.44 -3.98
CA VAL A 120 13.11 25.16 -2.61
C VAL A 120 12.88 26.47 -1.86
N SER A 121 11.86 27.21 -2.28
CA SER A 121 11.27 28.29 -1.48
C SER A 121 9.75 28.31 -1.66
N SER A 122 9.08 27.30 -1.10
CA SER A 122 7.66 27.41 -0.76
C SER A 122 7.54 27.63 0.74
N ARG A 123 7.94 28.84 1.17
CA ARG A 123 7.40 29.50 2.36
C ARG A 123 6.94 30.91 2.00
N SER A 124 5.62 31.10 2.14
CA SER A 124 4.93 32.31 2.61
C SER A 124 4.57 33.44 1.64
N GLY A 125 3.25 33.63 1.42
CA GLY A 125 2.59 34.92 1.69
C GLY A 125 1.92 35.69 0.54
N GLY A 126 0.61 35.97 0.69
CA GLY A 126 -0.12 37.08 0.03
C GLY A 126 -1.46 36.65 -0.60
N GLU A 127 -2.59 36.64 0.12
CA GLU A 127 -3.50 37.78 0.45
C GLU A 127 -4.52 38.07 -0.67
N GLY A 128 -5.82 37.95 -0.33
CA GLY A 128 -6.93 38.50 -1.13
C GLY A 128 -8.11 37.56 -1.38
N ASP A 129 -8.98 37.33 -0.40
CA ASP A 129 -10.36 37.84 -0.48
C ASP A 129 -11.08 37.62 0.86
N ARG A 130 -11.62 38.69 1.42
CA ARG A 130 -12.35 38.69 2.69
C ARG A 130 -13.82 38.54 2.41
N ARG A 131 -14.41 37.41 2.84
CA ARG A 131 -15.85 37.35 3.12
C ARG A 131 -16.08 36.74 4.50
N PRO A 132 -16.43 37.53 5.52
CA PRO A 132 -16.73 36.98 6.83
C PRO A 132 -18.19 36.54 6.84
N THR A 133 -18.45 35.24 6.92
CA THR A 133 -19.73 34.73 7.42
C THR A 133 -19.51 34.07 8.77
N ARG A 134 -19.82 34.83 9.82
CA ARG A 134 -20.06 34.37 11.21
C ARG A 134 -21.51 33.81 11.28
N PRO A 135 -21.96 33.14 12.37
CA PRO A 135 -21.26 32.33 13.37
C PRO A 135 -21.77 30.87 13.45
N SER A 136 -20.89 30.02 13.98
CA SER A 136 -21.12 28.97 14.99
C SER A 136 -22.55 28.49 15.28
N SER A 137 -22.85 27.26 14.85
CA SER A 137 -23.69 26.35 15.63
C SER A 137 -22.82 25.73 16.75
N PRO A 138 -23.31 25.63 17.99
CA PRO A 138 -22.53 25.16 19.13
C PRO A 138 -22.29 23.64 19.08
N PRO A 139 -21.21 23.12 19.69
CA PRO A 139 -21.10 21.70 19.99
C PRO A 139 -21.97 21.40 21.23
N GLU A 140 -23.07 20.67 21.02
CA GLU A 140 -23.89 20.14 22.11
C GLU A 140 -23.06 19.07 22.85
N SER A 141 -22.50 19.49 23.98
CA SER A 141 -21.97 18.57 24.98
C SER A 141 -23.12 18.05 25.83
N ALA A 142 -22.97 16.77 26.20
CA ALA A 142 -23.65 16.05 27.26
C ALA A 142 -25.07 15.52 26.96
N GLN A 143 -25.18 14.19 27.02
CA GLN A 143 -26.02 13.54 28.03
C GLN A 143 -25.57 12.10 28.26
N ARG A 144 -24.76 11.93 29.31
CA ARG A 144 -24.92 10.81 30.23
C ARG A 144 -26.25 11.02 30.94
N THR A 145 -27.20 10.12 30.75
CA THR A 145 -28.27 9.83 31.71
C THR A 145 -28.61 8.35 31.57
N ALA A 146 -28.66 7.67 32.71
CA ALA A 146 -28.87 6.23 32.85
C ALA A 146 -30.38 5.89 32.95
N PRO A 147 -30.78 4.65 33.32
CA PRO A 147 -31.75 3.77 32.64
C PRO A 147 -33.23 3.96 33.08
N PRO A 148 -34.19 3.22 32.48
CA PRO A 148 -34.84 2.09 33.18
C PRO A 148 -35.13 0.89 32.24
N GLU A 149 -34.94 -0.36 32.64
CA GLU A 149 -35.77 -1.21 33.53
C GLU A 149 -36.84 -2.03 32.79
N ALA A 150 -36.73 -3.36 32.95
CA ALA A 150 -37.75 -4.41 32.88
C ALA A 150 -38.33 -4.78 31.48
N ALA A 151 -38.63 -6.05 31.13
CA ALA A 151 -38.83 -7.22 31.98
C ALA A 151 -38.63 -8.54 31.21
N SER A 152 -38.33 -9.58 32.00
CA SER A 152 -38.65 -11.00 31.82
C SER A 152 -37.81 -11.77 30.79
N ARG A 153 -37.06 -12.81 31.19
CA ARG A 153 -37.50 -13.90 32.08
C ARG A 153 -36.36 -14.45 32.97
N LEU A 154 -36.59 -14.37 34.28
CA LEU A 154 -36.15 -15.29 35.34
C LEU A 154 -36.54 -16.75 34.97
N THR A 155 -35.95 -17.87 35.38
CA THR A 155 -35.03 -18.34 36.47
C THR A 155 -34.98 -19.89 36.34
N PRO A 156 -34.43 -20.68 37.30
CA PRO A 156 -33.18 -20.65 38.07
C PRO A 156 -32.50 -22.05 38.05
N SER A 157 -31.58 -22.28 38.99
CA SER A 157 -30.92 -23.55 39.36
C SER A 157 -29.74 -23.96 38.48
N GLU A 158 -28.55 -24.24 38.99
CA GLU A 158 -28.02 -24.33 40.36
C GLU A 158 -26.50 -24.17 40.20
N ARG A 159 -25.80 -23.45 41.10
CA ARG A 159 -24.91 -24.06 42.12
C ARG A 159 -24.19 -25.30 41.59
N SER A 160 -22.89 -25.47 41.66
CA SER A 160 -21.81 -24.84 42.41
C SER A 160 -20.63 -25.80 42.23
N ALA A 161 -19.41 -25.28 42.29
CA ALA A 161 -18.24 -26.01 42.79
C ALA A 161 -17.74 -27.22 41.96
N THR A 162 -16.64 -26.98 41.22
CA THR A 162 -15.42 -27.83 41.32
C THR A 162 -15.09 -28.11 42.79
N PRO A 163 -14.46 -29.24 43.17
CA PRO A 163 -13.22 -29.70 42.54
C PRO A 163 -13.00 -31.22 42.50
N SER A 164 -11.89 -31.61 41.84
CA SER A 164 -10.95 -32.70 42.17
C SER A 164 -11.51 -33.93 42.92
N THR A 165 -11.32 -35.16 42.46
CA THR A 165 -10.07 -35.98 42.52
C THR A 165 -10.50 -37.43 42.09
N PRO A 166 -9.66 -38.48 42.17
CA PRO A 166 -8.87 -39.12 41.10
C PRO A 166 -9.29 -40.58 40.79
N GLU A 167 -8.38 -41.29 40.12
CA GLU A 167 -8.14 -42.75 40.20
C GLU A 167 -8.98 -43.69 39.30
N ASP A 168 -8.30 -44.17 38.25
CA ASP A 168 -8.16 -45.58 37.83
C ASP A 168 -8.44 -46.65 38.92
N PRO A 169 -8.46 -47.95 38.60
CA PRO A 169 -8.84 -48.66 37.38
C PRO A 169 -9.69 -49.93 37.68
N ALA A 170 -10.27 -50.56 36.64
CA ALA A 170 -10.39 -52.01 36.41
C ALA A 170 -11.56 -52.34 35.48
#